data_AF-A0A7Z9IEU5-F1
#
_entry.id   AF-A0A7Z9IEU5-F1
#
_cell.length_a   1.000
_cell.length_b   1.000
_cell.length_c   1.000
_cell.angle_alpha   90.00
_cell.angle_beta   90.00
_cell.angle_gamma   90.00
#
_symmetry.space_group_name_H-M   'P 1'
#
loop_
_entity.id
_entity.type
_entity.pdbx_description
1 polymer ?
#
loop_
_entity_poly.entity_id
_entity_poly.type
_entity_poly.pdbx_seq_one_letter_code
_entity_poly.pdbx_strand_id
1 'polypeptide(L)'
;MIEPENNFPIGFYREFLEKIDKLEIEVITYDDLFQECDDRDHESYFEEEFLTWKENRDPDKRYLLIQHDVDNSPRLTEEVVRLEMEFGVRSNIFIFASRWSLTENPAPYSVNHQFLQDAEQRGFVIGYHQNALQLSNFDVEEATKRFEADVYQLRKMYNINYVVPHGGKGTTVNGTVIHNKDLNIPESLRSSLRWVYNKYGMKFSHRISDGGLRKCTDVERLHQLNLTENFLPSIELGKRGFVLTHPQRWGTNVDPSFTPLLASLPWYKKMCKRHNVLPKSIKPPQSADI
;
A
#
# COMPACT_ATOMS: atom_id res chain seq x y z
N MET A 1 -10.59 20.09 8.43
CA MET A 1 -9.13 19.88 8.25
C MET A 1 -8.79 20.17 6.81
N ILE A 2 -7.63 20.80 6.55
CA ILE A 2 -7.13 21.00 5.19
C ILE A 2 -6.59 19.66 4.69
N GLU A 3 -6.96 19.26 3.48
CA GLU A 3 -6.48 18.04 2.84
C GLU A 3 -4.97 18.12 2.56
N PRO A 4 -4.17 17.09 2.90
CA PRO A 4 -2.75 17.09 2.55
C PRO A 4 -2.55 17.11 1.04
N GLU A 5 -1.39 17.59 0.60
CA GLU A 5 -1.05 17.59 -0.82
C GLU A 5 -0.88 16.16 -1.36
N ASN A 6 -1.47 15.91 -2.53
CA ASN A 6 -1.53 14.60 -3.17
C ASN A 6 -0.65 14.54 -4.42
N ASN A 7 -0.25 13.34 -4.80
CA ASN A 7 0.49 13.09 -6.04
C ASN A 7 -0.43 12.78 -7.22
N PHE A 8 -1.62 12.26 -6.98
CA PHE A 8 -2.54 11.85 -8.03
C PHE A 8 -3.94 12.36 -7.72
N PRO A 9 -4.70 12.80 -8.73
CA PRO A 9 -6.10 13.12 -8.53
C PRO A 9 -6.88 11.85 -8.23
N ILE A 10 -7.82 11.92 -7.29
CA ILE A 10 -8.70 10.79 -6.96
C ILE A 10 -9.51 10.33 -8.18
N GLY A 11 -9.78 11.24 -9.14
CA GLY A 11 -10.40 10.90 -10.42
C GLY A 11 -9.58 9.91 -11.25
N PHE A 12 -8.24 9.92 -11.15
CA PHE A 12 -7.39 8.93 -11.81
C PHE A 12 -7.50 7.54 -11.15
N TYR A 13 -7.75 7.49 -9.84
CA TYR A 13 -8.06 6.22 -9.16
C TYR A 13 -9.39 5.65 -9.64
N ARG A 14 -10.40 6.49 -9.86
CA ARG A 14 -11.67 6.07 -10.48
C ARG A 14 -11.45 5.50 -11.88
N GLU A 15 -10.68 6.16 -12.73
CA GLU A 15 -10.33 5.63 -14.07
C GLU A 15 -9.61 4.27 -13.99
N PHE A 16 -8.78 4.07 -12.95
CA PHE A 16 -8.14 2.78 -12.69
C PHE A 16 -9.18 1.68 -12.37
N LEU A 17 -10.17 1.95 -11.51
CA LEU A 17 -11.25 1.01 -11.22
C LEU A 17 -12.14 0.73 -12.45
N GLU A 18 -12.48 1.74 -13.23
CA GLU A 18 -13.21 1.59 -14.50
C GLU A 18 -12.44 0.72 -15.50
N LYS A 19 -11.10 0.85 -15.51
CA LYS A 19 -10.24 0.08 -16.40
C LYS A 19 -10.11 -1.38 -15.95
N ILE A 20 -10.14 -1.67 -14.65
CA ILE A 20 -10.20 -3.04 -14.10
C ILE A 20 -11.44 -3.76 -14.65
N ASP A 21 -12.62 -3.13 -14.51
CA ASP A 21 -13.88 -3.66 -15.01
C ASP A 21 -13.84 -3.88 -16.53
N LYS A 22 -13.42 -2.87 -17.29
CA LYS A 22 -13.30 -2.94 -18.76
C LYS A 22 -12.36 -4.05 -19.25
N LEU A 23 -11.33 -4.38 -18.48
CA LEU A 23 -10.36 -5.43 -18.83
C LEU A 23 -10.72 -6.80 -18.21
N GLU A 24 -11.87 -6.88 -17.54
CA GLU A 24 -12.37 -8.07 -16.85
C GLU A 24 -11.32 -8.67 -15.91
N ILE A 25 -10.60 -7.79 -15.19
CA ILE A 25 -9.56 -8.19 -14.24
C ILE A 25 -10.21 -8.59 -12.93
N GLU A 26 -9.96 -9.81 -12.49
CA GLU A 26 -10.44 -10.31 -11.21
C GLU A 26 -9.58 -9.76 -10.08
N VAL A 27 -10.20 -8.98 -9.19
CA VAL A 27 -9.49 -8.43 -8.02
C VAL A 27 -9.59 -9.41 -6.86
N ILE A 28 -8.42 -9.78 -6.34
CA ILE A 28 -8.23 -10.74 -5.25
C ILE A 28 -7.57 -10.08 -4.04
N THR A 29 -7.82 -10.65 -2.87
CA THR A 29 -7.29 -10.26 -1.57
C THR A 29 -6.33 -11.32 -1.03
N TYR A 30 -5.68 -11.04 0.10
CA TYR A 30 -4.85 -12.04 0.75
C TYR A 30 -5.64 -13.25 1.25
N ASP A 31 -6.89 -13.08 1.67
CA ASP A 31 -7.74 -14.21 2.04
C ASP A 31 -7.95 -15.15 0.84
N ASP A 32 -8.16 -14.60 -0.36
CA ASP A 32 -8.34 -15.40 -1.59
C ASP A 32 -7.04 -16.13 -2.02
N LEU A 33 -5.86 -15.64 -1.63
CA LEU A 33 -4.58 -16.30 -1.90
C LEU A 33 -4.35 -17.49 -0.96
N PHE A 34 -4.65 -17.32 0.32
CA PHE A 34 -4.36 -18.32 1.36
C PHE A 34 -5.57 -19.18 1.73
N GLN A 35 -6.69 -19.08 0.99
CA GLN A 35 -7.89 -19.87 1.26
C GLN A 35 -7.65 -21.38 1.21
N GLU A 36 -6.75 -21.83 0.33
CA GLU A 36 -6.53 -23.24 0.00
C GLU A 36 -5.20 -23.79 0.53
N CYS A 37 -4.39 -22.97 1.20
CA CYS A 37 -3.10 -23.38 1.75
C CYS A 37 -2.78 -22.66 3.07
N ASP A 38 -1.99 -23.31 3.93
CA ASP A 38 -1.60 -22.73 5.22
C ASP A 38 -0.16 -22.19 5.22
N ASP A 39 0.33 -21.80 4.04
CA ASP A 39 1.70 -21.32 3.84
C ASP A 39 1.96 -20.04 4.65
N ARG A 40 3.03 -20.07 5.45
CA ARG A 40 3.52 -18.94 6.27
C ARG A 40 4.99 -18.61 5.98
N ASP A 41 5.62 -19.33 5.06
CA ASP A 41 7.03 -19.16 4.75
C ASP A 41 7.23 -18.01 3.75
N HIS A 42 7.19 -16.80 4.32
CA HIS A 42 7.47 -15.59 3.57
C HIS A 42 8.92 -15.50 3.07
N GLU A 43 9.88 -16.23 3.67
CA GLU A 43 11.28 -16.22 3.23
C GLU A 43 11.45 -16.99 1.91
N SER A 44 10.63 -18.03 1.72
CA SER A 44 10.50 -18.77 0.45
C SER A 44 9.50 -18.14 -0.53
N TYR A 45 9.10 -16.89 -0.31
CA TYR A 45 8.15 -16.15 -1.16
C TYR A 45 6.77 -16.81 -1.28
N PHE A 46 6.35 -17.53 -0.24
CA PHE A 46 5.13 -18.35 -0.21
C PHE A 46 5.05 -19.29 -1.42
N GLU A 47 6.03 -20.19 -1.55
CA GLU A 47 6.11 -21.09 -2.70
C GLU A 47 4.93 -22.06 -2.80
N GLU A 48 4.48 -22.60 -1.67
CA GLU A 48 3.34 -23.51 -1.61
C GLU A 48 2.05 -22.79 -2.01
N GLU A 49 1.87 -21.55 -1.52
CA GLU A 49 0.77 -20.69 -1.93
C GLU A 49 0.76 -20.47 -3.44
N PHE A 50 1.89 -20.12 -4.02
CA PHE A 50 1.96 -19.82 -5.46
C PHE A 50 1.66 -21.05 -6.33
N LEU A 51 2.14 -22.23 -5.93
CA LEU A 51 1.85 -23.48 -6.63
C LEU A 51 0.36 -23.82 -6.55
N THR A 52 -0.22 -23.73 -5.35
CA THR A 52 -1.66 -23.95 -5.12
C THR A 52 -2.51 -22.97 -5.93
N TRP A 53 -2.18 -21.68 -5.88
CA TRP A 53 -2.85 -20.64 -6.67
C TRP A 53 -2.80 -20.95 -8.17
N LYS A 54 -1.65 -21.40 -8.68
CA LYS A 54 -1.51 -21.69 -10.12
C LYS A 54 -2.38 -22.88 -10.56
N GLU A 55 -2.58 -23.88 -9.70
CA GLU A 55 -3.38 -25.07 -10.01
C GLU A 55 -4.89 -24.79 -9.96
N ASN A 56 -5.32 -23.89 -9.07
CA ASN A 56 -6.74 -23.65 -8.78
C ASN A 56 -7.31 -22.37 -9.42
N ARG A 57 -6.58 -21.72 -10.32
CA ARG A 57 -7.03 -20.45 -10.94
C ARG A 57 -7.24 -20.61 -12.43
N ASP A 58 -8.24 -19.88 -12.92
CA ASP A 58 -8.59 -19.84 -14.33
C ASP A 58 -7.45 -19.19 -15.14
N PRO A 59 -6.81 -19.91 -16.08
CA PRO A 59 -5.73 -19.40 -16.88
C PRO A 59 -6.18 -18.36 -17.92
N ASP A 60 -7.49 -18.23 -18.18
CA ASP A 60 -8.05 -17.26 -19.13
C ASP A 60 -8.44 -15.93 -18.47
N LYS A 61 -8.17 -15.77 -17.17
CA LYS A 61 -8.39 -14.53 -16.41
C LYS A 61 -7.10 -13.80 -16.07
N ARG A 62 -7.22 -12.49 -15.86
CA ARG A 62 -6.18 -11.65 -15.24
C ARG A 62 -6.53 -11.43 -13.79
N TYR A 63 -5.53 -11.46 -12.92
CA TYR A 63 -5.74 -11.24 -11.50
C TYR A 63 -4.99 -10.00 -11.01
N LEU A 64 -5.56 -9.32 -10.02
CA LEU A 64 -4.96 -8.14 -9.42
C LEU A 64 -5.13 -8.15 -7.91
N LEU A 65 -4.04 -7.93 -7.18
CA LEU A 65 -4.10 -7.63 -5.75
C LEU A 65 -3.81 -6.15 -5.52
N ILE A 66 -4.70 -5.47 -4.80
CA ILE A 66 -4.57 -4.06 -4.43
C ILE A 66 -4.29 -3.98 -2.92
N GLN A 67 -3.24 -3.26 -2.55
CA GLN A 67 -2.85 -3.00 -1.17
C GLN A 67 -2.81 -1.50 -0.89
N HIS A 68 -3.28 -1.11 0.29
CA HIS A 68 -3.20 0.23 0.85
C HIS A 68 -2.38 0.24 2.13
N ASP A 69 -1.25 0.95 2.13
CA ASP A 69 -0.49 1.25 3.34
C ASP A 69 -0.96 2.62 3.89
N VAL A 70 -1.72 2.59 4.99
CA VAL A 70 -2.37 3.78 5.56
C VAL A 70 -1.40 4.54 6.46
N ASP A 71 -0.50 5.31 5.86
CA ASP A 71 0.54 5.99 6.65
C ASP A 71 0.01 7.18 7.44
N ASN A 72 -0.67 8.11 6.76
CA ASN A 72 -0.82 9.49 7.28
C ASN A 72 -2.24 10.04 7.26
N SER A 73 -3.11 9.53 6.39
CA SER A 73 -4.45 10.07 6.21
C SER A 73 -5.48 8.94 6.12
N PRO A 74 -5.97 8.44 7.27
CA PRO A 74 -7.08 7.50 7.28
C PRO A 74 -8.31 8.02 6.52
N ARG A 75 -8.61 9.33 6.60
CA ARG A 75 -9.72 9.94 5.84
C ARG A 75 -9.61 9.72 4.33
N LEU A 76 -8.43 9.92 3.74
CA LEU A 76 -8.24 9.69 2.30
C LEU A 76 -8.30 8.19 1.96
N THR A 77 -7.98 7.32 2.92
CA THR A 77 -8.20 5.88 2.77
C THR A 77 -9.70 5.58 2.69
N GLU A 78 -10.53 6.17 3.54
CA GLU A 78 -11.99 5.99 3.46
C GLU A 78 -12.55 6.44 2.10
N GLU A 79 -12.02 7.50 1.51
CA GLU A 79 -12.43 7.97 0.18
C GLU A 79 -12.06 6.96 -0.91
N VAL A 80 -10.82 6.45 -0.90
CA VAL A 80 -10.37 5.41 -1.83
C VAL A 80 -11.20 4.14 -1.68
N VAL A 81 -11.37 3.65 -0.45
CA VAL A 81 -12.13 2.42 -0.15
C VAL A 81 -13.61 2.58 -0.51
N ARG A 82 -14.20 3.76 -0.31
CA ARG A 82 -15.59 4.03 -0.73
C ARG A 82 -15.72 3.93 -2.25
N LEU A 83 -14.74 4.42 -3.01
CA LEU A 83 -14.73 4.23 -4.46
C LEU A 83 -14.63 2.75 -4.82
N GLU A 84 -13.72 1.99 -4.21
CA GLU A 84 -13.61 0.55 -4.46
C GLU A 84 -14.92 -0.18 -4.18
N MET A 85 -15.58 0.16 -3.08
CA MET A 85 -16.90 -0.32 -2.73
C MET A 85 -18.00 0.03 -3.74
N GLU A 86 -17.94 1.21 -4.38
CA GLU A 86 -18.86 1.61 -5.46
C GLU A 86 -18.70 0.72 -6.70
N PHE A 87 -17.47 0.28 -6.98
CA PHE A 87 -17.13 -0.60 -8.11
C PHE A 87 -17.17 -2.10 -7.76
N GLY A 88 -17.51 -2.46 -6.53
CA GLY A 88 -17.50 -3.86 -6.08
C GLY A 88 -16.09 -4.47 -5.97
N VAL A 89 -15.06 -3.64 -5.84
CA VAL A 89 -13.65 -4.06 -5.82
C VAL A 89 -13.18 -4.32 -4.38
N ARG A 90 -12.68 -5.54 -4.17
CA ARG A 90 -11.94 -6.07 -3.00
C ARG A 90 -10.57 -5.38 -2.82
N SER A 91 -10.14 -4.91 -1.65
CA SER A 91 -8.73 -4.53 -1.42
C SER A 91 -8.21 -4.89 -0.02
N ASN A 92 -6.90 -4.71 0.19
CA ASN A 92 -6.21 -5.03 1.44
C ASN A 92 -5.72 -3.72 2.10
N ILE A 93 -6.17 -3.44 3.32
CA ILE A 93 -5.98 -2.16 4.02
C ILE A 93 -5.13 -2.38 5.26
N PHE A 94 -3.90 -1.85 5.27
CA PHE A 94 -2.98 -1.99 6.39
C PHE A 94 -2.93 -0.72 7.22
N ILE A 95 -3.32 -0.83 8.49
CA ILE A 95 -3.41 0.29 9.42
C ILE A 95 -2.45 0.13 10.60
N PHE A 96 -2.08 1.25 11.20
CA PHE A 96 -1.36 1.25 12.47
C PHE A 96 -2.32 1.05 13.66
N ALA A 97 -1.92 0.27 14.66
CA ALA A 97 -2.54 0.34 16.00
C ALA A 97 -2.18 1.67 16.69
N SER A 98 -0.96 2.16 16.46
CA SER A 98 -0.47 3.47 16.85
C SER A 98 0.52 3.97 15.82
N ARG A 99 0.42 5.23 15.42
CA ARG A 99 1.30 5.77 14.38
C ARG A 99 2.51 6.49 14.98
N TRP A 100 3.70 6.07 14.56
CA TRP A 100 4.93 6.84 14.75
C TRP A 100 5.02 8.04 13.81
N SER A 101 5.50 9.19 14.29
CA SER A 101 5.77 10.37 13.46
C SER A 101 7.10 11.03 13.82
N LEU A 102 7.76 11.60 12.82
CA LEU A 102 8.93 12.47 12.97
C LEU A 102 8.57 13.91 13.36
N THR A 103 7.32 14.32 13.14
CA THR A 103 6.88 15.69 13.43
C THR A 103 6.53 15.81 14.89
N GLU A 104 6.94 16.90 15.55
CA GLU A 104 6.63 17.15 16.97
C GLU A 104 5.11 17.23 17.23
N ASN A 105 4.33 17.71 16.25
CA ASN A 105 2.87 17.80 16.32
C ASN A 105 2.23 17.13 15.09
N PRO A 106 2.17 15.79 15.04
CA PRO A 106 1.56 15.11 13.93
C PRO A 106 0.05 15.39 13.89
N ALA A 107 -0.52 15.55 12.69
CA ALA A 107 -1.96 15.55 12.53
C ALA A 107 -2.57 14.27 13.14
N PRO A 108 -3.77 14.29 13.74
CA PRO A 108 -4.36 13.09 14.33
C PRO A 108 -4.46 11.93 13.33
N TYR A 109 -4.06 10.73 13.77
CA TYR A 109 -4.28 9.49 13.02
C TYR A 109 -5.60 8.86 13.47
N SER A 110 -6.70 9.43 13.00
CA SER A 110 -8.05 9.03 13.39
C SER A 110 -8.63 8.05 12.38
N VAL A 111 -8.58 6.76 12.69
CA VAL A 111 -9.20 5.70 11.89
C VAL A 111 -10.70 5.63 12.20
N ASN A 112 -11.54 5.66 11.16
CA ASN A 112 -12.96 5.37 11.30
C ASN A 112 -13.17 3.85 11.38
N HIS A 113 -13.12 3.32 12.61
CA HIS A 113 -13.20 1.88 12.84
C HIS A 113 -14.51 1.26 12.36
N GLN A 114 -15.65 1.94 12.55
CA GLN A 114 -16.94 1.43 12.08
C GLN A 114 -16.94 1.23 10.56
N PHE A 115 -16.44 2.20 9.80
CA PHE A 115 -16.36 2.09 8.34
C PHE A 115 -15.46 0.93 7.90
N LEU A 116 -14.31 0.71 8.56
CA LEU A 116 -13.42 -0.40 8.22
C LEU A 116 -13.98 -1.76 8.62
N GLN A 117 -14.77 -1.84 9.70
CA GLN A 117 -15.49 -3.07 10.06
C GLN A 117 -16.57 -3.40 9.02
N ASP A 118 -17.29 -2.39 8.54
CA ASP A 118 -18.26 -2.56 7.45
C ASP A 118 -17.55 -2.98 6.15
N ALA A 119 -16.33 -2.48 5.89
CA ALA A 119 -15.48 -2.92 4.78
C ALA A 119 -15.06 -4.39 4.93
N GLU A 120 -14.59 -4.79 6.11
CA GLU A 120 -14.19 -6.16 6.40
C GLU A 120 -15.34 -7.15 6.17
N GLN A 121 -16.57 -6.81 6.60
CA GLN A 121 -17.77 -7.62 6.34
C GLN A 121 -18.10 -7.77 4.85
N ARG A 122 -17.62 -6.86 4.01
CA ARG A 122 -17.77 -6.90 2.54
C ARG A 122 -16.59 -7.59 1.85
N GLY A 123 -15.70 -8.23 2.61
CA GLY A 123 -14.58 -9.02 2.13
C GLY A 123 -13.31 -8.22 1.85
N PHE A 124 -13.21 -6.97 2.32
CA PHE A 124 -11.91 -6.28 2.39
C PHE A 124 -11.07 -6.92 3.50
N VAL A 125 -9.75 -6.95 3.29
CA VAL A 125 -8.82 -7.47 4.31
C VAL A 125 -8.28 -6.31 5.13
N ILE A 126 -8.41 -6.36 6.45
CA ILE A 126 -7.75 -5.42 7.35
C ILE A 126 -6.49 -6.06 7.93
N GLY A 127 -5.34 -5.42 7.74
CA GLY A 127 -4.04 -5.91 8.18
C GLY A 127 -3.31 -4.93 9.10
N TYR A 128 -2.26 -5.42 9.76
CA TYR A 128 -1.40 -4.58 10.59
C TYR A 128 -0.25 -3.99 9.77
N HIS A 129 -0.18 -2.66 9.70
CA HIS A 129 0.98 -1.96 9.19
C HIS A 129 1.98 -1.78 10.34
N GLN A 130 3.05 -2.58 10.38
CA GLN A 130 3.92 -2.65 11.55
C GLN A 130 4.95 -1.51 11.58
N ASN A 131 5.02 -0.79 12.71
CA ASN A 131 6.00 0.29 12.97
C ASN A 131 6.62 0.21 14.37
N ALA A 132 6.58 -0.97 15.00
CA ALA A 132 6.94 -1.18 16.40
C ALA A 132 8.39 -0.80 16.73
N LEU A 133 9.35 -0.99 15.82
CA LEU A 133 10.74 -0.56 16.06
C LEU A 133 10.84 0.95 16.24
N GLN A 134 10.16 1.73 15.40
CA GLN A 134 10.19 3.18 15.50
C GLN A 134 9.50 3.68 16.78
N LEU A 135 8.41 3.03 17.20
CA LEU A 135 7.72 3.35 18.45
C LEU A 135 8.51 2.97 19.71
N SER A 136 9.43 2.04 19.58
CA SER A 136 10.23 1.50 20.70
C SER A 136 11.66 2.04 20.70
N ASN A 137 11.91 3.18 20.04
CA ASN A 137 13.25 3.76 19.89
C ASN A 137 14.30 2.76 19.39
N PHE A 138 13.88 1.81 18.55
CA PHE A 138 14.69 0.74 17.98
C PHE A 138 15.27 -0.26 19.00
N ASP A 139 14.70 -0.34 20.20
CA ASP A 139 14.90 -1.47 21.10
C ASP A 139 14.12 -2.69 20.59
N VAL A 140 14.83 -3.79 20.30
CA VAL A 140 14.25 -4.98 19.66
C VAL A 140 13.32 -5.75 20.61
N GLU A 141 13.66 -5.82 21.90
CA GLU A 141 12.85 -6.55 22.88
C GLU A 141 11.54 -5.80 23.10
N GLU A 142 11.61 -4.48 23.29
CA GLU A 142 10.43 -3.64 23.44
C GLU A 142 9.59 -3.59 22.16
N ALA A 143 10.24 -3.54 20.98
CA ALA A 143 9.54 -3.60 19.71
C ALA A 143 8.79 -4.93 19.50
N THR A 144 9.34 -6.04 20.00
CA THR A 144 8.68 -7.35 19.94
C THR A 144 7.43 -7.37 20.82
N LYS A 145 7.53 -6.88 22.06
CA LYS A 145 6.38 -6.73 22.98
C LYS A 145 5.32 -5.80 22.40
N ARG A 146 5.76 -4.70 21.78
CA ARG A 146 4.87 -3.72 21.15
C ARG A 146 4.14 -4.29 19.94
N PHE A 147 4.83 -5.00 19.07
CA PHE A 147 4.21 -5.69 17.92
C PHE A 147 3.10 -6.62 18.43
N GLU A 148 3.40 -7.46 19.41
CA GLU A 148 2.41 -8.37 19.98
C GLU A 148 1.19 -7.62 20.55
N ALA A 149 1.42 -6.56 21.33
CA ALA A 149 0.35 -5.74 21.89
C ALA A 149 -0.51 -5.05 20.81
N ASP A 150 0.12 -4.52 19.76
CA ASP A 150 -0.56 -3.85 18.64
C ASP A 150 -1.50 -4.83 17.91
N VAL A 151 -1.03 -6.06 17.64
CA VAL A 151 -1.85 -7.10 17.00
C VAL A 151 -3.02 -7.48 17.89
N TYR A 152 -2.82 -7.71 19.19
CA TYR A 152 -3.92 -8.01 20.10
C TYR A 152 -4.91 -6.85 20.22
N GLN A 153 -4.43 -5.60 20.19
CA GLN A 153 -5.31 -4.43 20.19
C GLN A 153 -6.17 -4.39 18.94
N LEU A 154 -5.59 -4.58 17.76
CA LEU A 154 -6.33 -4.57 16.49
C LEU A 154 -7.31 -5.77 16.39
N ARG A 155 -6.93 -6.95 16.90
CA ARG A 155 -7.78 -8.14 16.95
C ARG A 155 -9.04 -8.00 17.83
N LYS A 156 -9.12 -6.96 18.66
CA LYS A 156 -10.38 -6.63 19.36
C LYS A 156 -11.46 -6.10 18.41
N MET A 157 -11.09 -5.70 17.20
CA MET A 157 -11.99 -5.05 16.24
C MET A 157 -12.02 -5.71 14.86
N TYR A 158 -10.94 -6.39 14.47
CA TYR A 158 -10.73 -6.92 13.11
C TYR A 158 -10.12 -8.33 13.12
N ASN A 159 -10.23 -9.05 12.01
CA ASN A 159 -9.60 -10.35 11.79
C ASN A 159 -8.15 -10.21 11.29
N ILE A 160 -7.25 -9.77 12.17
CA ILE A 160 -5.84 -9.54 11.79
C ILE A 160 -5.10 -10.87 11.57
N ASN A 161 -4.94 -11.22 10.29
CA ASN A 161 -4.19 -12.39 9.79
C ASN A 161 -2.90 -12.01 9.05
N TYR A 162 -2.75 -10.74 8.68
CA TYR A 162 -1.68 -10.27 7.80
C TYR A 162 -0.96 -9.06 8.38
N VAL A 163 0.36 -9.01 8.17
CA VAL A 163 1.22 -7.91 8.58
C VAL A 163 2.14 -7.47 7.45
N VAL A 164 2.35 -6.16 7.33
CA VAL A 164 3.36 -5.57 6.44
C VAL A 164 4.20 -4.54 7.19
N PRO A 165 5.53 -4.54 7.05
CA PRO A 165 6.38 -3.58 7.73
C PRO A 165 6.31 -2.20 7.06
N HIS A 166 6.20 -1.15 7.87
CA HIS A 166 6.29 0.22 7.41
C HIS A 166 7.72 0.56 6.97
N GLY A 167 7.89 1.05 5.73
CA GLY A 167 9.18 1.34 5.10
C GLY A 167 9.92 2.59 5.61
N GLY A 168 9.58 3.10 6.80
CA GLY A 168 10.15 4.32 7.38
C GLY A 168 11.65 4.27 7.66
N LYS A 169 12.18 5.37 8.22
CA LYS A 169 13.60 5.54 8.53
C LYS A 169 14.09 4.43 9.47
N GLY A 170 15.20 3.80 9.11
CA GLY A 170 15.93 2.87 9.97
C GLY A 170 16.93 3.60 10.87
N THR A 171 17.54 2.88 11.81
CA THR A 171 18.63 3.41 12.64
C THR A 171 19.78 2.41 12.73
N THR A 172 20.98 2.90 13.09
CA THR A 172 22.13 2.05 13.34
C THR A 172 22.11 1.55 14.78
N VAL A 173 22.06 0.24 14.97
CA VAL A 173 22.23 -0.45 16.25
C VAL A 173 23.44 -1.38 16.11
N ASN A 174 24.44 -1.22 16.98
CA ASN A 174 25.67 -2.04 16.98
C ASN A 174 26.37 -2.14 15.60
N GLY A 175 26.38 -1.04 14.83
CA GLY A 175 27.01 -1.00 13.51
C GLY A 175 26.16 -1.53 12.36
N THR A 176 24.95 -2.03 12.63
CA THR A 176 24.00 -2.51 11.61
C THR A 176 22.80 -1.59 11.51
N VAL A 177 22.41 -1.21 10.30
CA VAL A 177 21.17 -0.46 10.08
C VAL A 177 19.98 -1.42 10.15
N ILE A 178 19.06 -1.18 11.07
CA ILE A 178 17.84 -1.95 11.23
C ILE A 178 16.60 -1.12 10.85
N HIS A 179 15.62 -1.80 10.28
CA HIS A 179 14.32 -1.30 9.87
C HIS A 179 13.21 -2.20 10.42
N ASN A 180 11.95 -1.73 10.38
CA ASN A 180 10.76 -2.54 10.70
C ASN A 180 10.73 -3.91 10.01
N LYS A 181 11.22 -3.96 8.76
CA LYS A 181 11.30 -5.21 8.00
C LYS A 181 12.23 -6.27 8.59
N ASP A 182 13.11 -5.88 9.51
CA ASP A 182 14.09 -6.76 10.15
C ASP A 182 13.61 -7.27 11.51
N LEU A 183 12.40 -6.88 11.95
CA LEU A 183 11.76 -7.41 13.15
C LEU A 183 10.99 -8.69 12.81
N ASN A 184 11.26 -9.78 13.51
CA ASN A 184 10.55 -11.05 13.31
C ASN A 184 9.11 -10.99 13.85
N ILE A 185 8.23 -11.82 13.30
CA ILE A 185 6.93 -12.10 13.94
C ILE A 185 7.19 -12.71 15.33
N PRO A 186 6.59 -12.14 16.41
CA PRO A 186 6.66 -12.71 17.75
C PRO A 186 6.21 -14.17 17.79
N GLU A 187 6.85 -15.00 18.59
CA GLU A 187 6.58 -16.45 18.65
C GLU A 187 5.10 -16.77 18.85
N SER A 188 4.44 -16.05 19.76
CA SER A 188 3.01 -16.19 20.08
C SER A 188 2.07 -15.93 18.89
N LEU A 189 2.55 -15.24 17.86
CA LEU A 189 1.76 -14.86 16.69
C LEU A 189 2.12 -15.65 15.43
N ARG A 190 3.24 -16.39 15.40
CA ARG A 190 3.75 -17.06 14.20
C ARG A 190 2.77 -18.04 13.56
N SER A 191 1.95 -18.72 14.37
CA SER A 191 0.92 -19.64 13.86
C SER A 191 -0.32 -18.93 13.31
N SER A 192 -0.48 -17.63 13.54
CA SER A 192 -1.71 -16.89 13.25
C SER A 192 -1.52 -15.69 12.32
N LEU A 193 -0.28 -15.31 12.01
CA LEU A 193 0.03 -14.17 11.15
C LEU A 193 0.87 -14.59 9.95
N ARG A 194 0.65 -13.91 8.83
CA ARG A 194 1.46 -13.99 7.61
C ARG A 194 2.13 -12.66 7.31
N TRP A 195 3.41 -12.72 6.98
CA TRP A 195 4.20 -11.56 6.60
C TRP A 195 4.09 -11.28 5.09
N VAL A 196 3.17 -10.43 4.68
CA VAL A 196 2.85 -10.20 3.25
C VAL A 196 3.60 -9.01 2.67
N TYR A 197 4.91 -8.95 2.92
CA TYR A 197 5.73 -7.81 2.52
C TYR A 197 5.93 -7.72 1.01
N ASN A 198 5.66 -6.56 0.43
CA ASN A 198 5.67 -6.33 -1.02
C ASN A 198 7.02 -6.57 -1.72
N LYS A 199 8.17 -6.57 -1.00
CA LYS A 199 9.51 -6.79 -1.59
C LYS A 199 9.91 -8.26 -1.69
N TYR A 200 9.56 -9.08 -0.70
CA TYR A 200 9.99 -10.50 -0.63
C TYR A 200 8.87 -11.49 -0.28
N GLY A 201 7.61 -11.08 -0.34
CA GLY A 201 6.46 -11.97 -0.12
C GLY A 201 6.01 -12.70 -1.38
N MET A 202 4.69 -12.85 -1.54
CA MET A 202 4.01 -13.63 -2.57
C MET A 202 4.50 -13.30 -3.98
N LYS A 203 4.67 -14.28 -4.86
CA LYS A 203 5.16 -14.10 -6.25
C LYS A 203 4.09 -13.39 -7.12
N PHE A 204 4.46 -12.34 -7.86
CA PHE A 204 3.58 -11.65 -8.84
C PHE A 204 4.35 -11.41 -10.14
N SER A 205 3.69 -11.43 -11.29
CA SER A 205 4.33 -11.16 -12.59
C SER A 205 4.63 -9.69 -12.80
N HIS A 206 3.75 -8.81 -12.31
CA HIS A 206 3.92 -7.37 -12.37
C HIS A 206 3.67 -6.76 -11.00
N ARG A 207 4.50 -5.78 -10.64
CA ARG A 207 4.35 -5.03 -9.41
C ARG A 207 4.53 -3.56 -9.68
N ILE A 208 3.67 -2.76 -9.09
CA ILE A 208 3.88 -1.32 -9.03
C ILE A 208 3.59 -0.83 -7.62
N SER A 209 4.37 0.16 -7.21
CA SER A 209 4.14 0.84 -5.95
C SER A 209 4.27 2.34 -6.13
N ASP A 210 3.20 2.98 -5.72
CA ASP A 210 3.18 4.11 -4.82
C ASP A 210 4.47 4.63 -4.18
N GLY A 211 5.15 3.79 -3.40
CA GLY A 211 6.12 4.16 -2.38
C GLY A 211 7.36 4.91 -2.88
N GLY A 212 7.95 5.79 -2.07
CA GLY A 212 9.22 6.44 -2.44
C GLY A 212 9.21 7.36 -3.67
N LEU A 213 8.04 7.77 -4.18
CA LEU A 213 7.90 8.65 -5.36
C LEU A 213 8.78 9.90 -5.30
N ARG A 214 8.82 10.56 -4.13
CA ARG A 214 9.60 11.79 -3.92
C ARG A 214 11.09 11.65 -4.23
N LYS A 215 11.65 10.44 -4.11
CA LYS A 215 13.07 10.13 -4.36
C LYS A 215 13.26 9.27 -5.61
N CYS A 216 12.21 9.04 -6.39
CA CYS A 216 12.26 8.18 -7.55
C CYS A 216 13.02 8.87 -8.69
N THR A 217 14.10 8.25 -9.14
CA THR A 217 14.88 8.67 -10.32
C THR A 217 14.68 7.74 -11.52
N ASP A 218 13.96 6.63 -11.33
CA ASP A 218 13.67 5.63 -12.34
C ASP A 218 12.46 6.06 -13.17
N VAL A 219 12.72 6.46 -14.42
CA VAL A 219 11.69 6.94 -15.37
C VAL A 219 10.77 5.80 -15.83
N GLU A 220 11.30 4.59 -16.03
CA GLU A 220 10.50 3.43 -16.46
C GLU A 220 9.48 3.06 -15.38
N ARG A 221 9.92 3.04 -14.12
CA ARG A 221 9.00 2.86 -12.99
C ARG A 221 7.90 3.91 -12.96
N LEU A 222 8.21 5.18 -13.25
CA LEU A 222 7.20 6.24 -13.30
C LEU A 222 6.27 6.10 -14.51
N HIS A 223 6.72 5.55 -15.63
CA HIS A 223 5.83 5.16 -16.73
C HIS A 223 4.87 4.06 -16.30
N GLN A 224 5.31 3.07 -15.53
CA GLN A 224 4.44 2.02 -15.00
C GLN A 224 3.40 2.53 -13.99
N LEU A 225 3.59 3.70 -13.38
CA LEU A 225 2.55 4.37 -12.56
C LEU A 225 1.38 4.93 -13.37
N ASN A 226 1.46 4.89 -14.71
CA ASN A 226 0.27 5.03 -15.55
C ASN A 226 -0.56 3.75 -15.48
N LEU A 227 -1.36 3.62 -14.42
CA LEU A 227 -2.07 2.39 -14.10
C LEU A 227 -3.00 1.92 -15.24
N THR A 228 -3.64 2.86 -15.95
CA THR A 228 -4.69 2.56 -16.93
C THR A 228 -4.17 2.20 -18.33
N GLU A 229 -3.08 2.83 -18.76
CA GLU A 229 -2.53 2.63 -20.12
C GLU A 229 -1.31 1.69 -20.13
N ASN A 230 -0.58 1.57 -19.01
CA ASN A 230 0.65 0.77 -18.96
C ASN A 230 0.52 -0.44 -18.04
N PHE A 231 0.25 -0.25 -16.75
CA PHE A 231 0.30 -1.34 -15.78
C PHE A 231 -0.80 -2.39 -15.99
N LEU A 232 -2.08 -2.00 -15.95
CA LEU A 232 -3.18 -2.97 -16.09
C LEU A 232 -3.12 -3.75 -17.42
N PRO A 233 -2.87 -3.11 -18.59
CA PRO A 233 -2.72 -3.84 -19.84
C PRO A 233 -1.53 -4.80 -19.89
N SER A 234 -0.50 -4.59 -19.06
CA SER A 234 0.67 -5.47 -19.00
C SER A 234 0.39 -6.81 -18.31
N ILE A 235 -0.70 -6.93 -17.54
CA ILE A 235 -1.03 -8.19 -16.85
C ILE A 235 -1.52 -9.22 -17.88
N GLU A 236 -0.75 -10.28 -18.03
CA GLU A 236 -1.08 -11.41 -18.91
C GLU A 236 -2.19 -12.30 -18.34
N LEU A 237 -2.85 -13.07 -19.21
CA LEU A 237 -3.80 -14.11 -18.81
C LEU A 237 -3.10 -15.18 -17.95
N GLY A 238 -3.80 -15.68 -16.93
CA GLY A 238 -3.29 -16.64 -15.97
C GLY A 238 -2.21 -16.07 -15.04
N LYS A 239 -2.01 -14.75 -15.02
CA LYS A 239 -1.05 -14.07 -14.16
C LYS A 239 -1.74 -13.11 -13.19
N ARG A 240 -1.00 -12.79 -12.11
CA ARG A 240 -1.42 -11.83 -11.09
C ARG A 240 -0.48 -10.64 -11.02
N GLY A 241 -1.07 -9.44 -11.09
CA GLY A 241 -0.42 -8.17 -10.80
C GLY A 241 -0.60 -7.74 -9.35
N PHE A 242 0.26 -6.84 -8.88
CA PHE A 242 0.21 -6.25 -7.55
C PHE A 242 0.34 -4.72 -7.62
N VAL A 243 -0.58 -4.00 -6.98
CA VAL A 243 -0.54 -2.55 -6.84
C VAL A 243 -0.51 -2.21 -5.35
N LEU A 244 0.57 -1.55 -4.92
CA LEU A 244 0.62 -0.90 -3.62
C LEU A 244 0.40 0.61 -3.79
N THR A 245 -0.59 1.14 -3.08
CA THR A 245 -0.82 2.58 -2.98
C THR A 245 -0.71 3.05 -1.53
N HIS A 246 -0.38 4.32 -1.36
CA HIS A 246 -0.54 5.01 -0.09
C HIS A 246 -1.66 6.04 -0.27
N PRO A 247 -2.88 5.80 0.26
CA PRO A 247 -4.06 6.62 -0.06
C PRO A 247 -3.88 8.12 0.15
N GLN A 248 -2.99 8.56 1.05
CA GLN A 248 -2.69 9.98 1.22
C GLN A 248 -2.14 10.67 -0.04
N ARG A 249 -1.72 9.90 -1.05
CA ARG A 249 -1.22 10.42 -2.32
C ARG A 249 -2.30 10.58 -3.38
N TRP A 250 -3.53 10.19 -3.08
CA TRP A 250 -4.68 10.21 -3.99
C TRP A 250 -5.75 11.11 -3.39
N GLY A 251 -6.08 12.21 -4.07
CA GLY A 251 -7.01 13.19 -3.51
C GLY A 251 -7.36 14.30 -4.50
N THR A 252 -7.89 15.40 -3.98
CA THR A 252 -8.30 16.58 -4.74
C THR A 252 -7.25 17.70 -4.68
N ASN A 253 -6.42 17.75 -3.63
CA ASN A 253 -5.35 18.73 -3.47
C ASN A 253 -4.05 18.28 -4.13
N VAL A 254 -4.08 18.04 -5.44
CA VAL A 254 -2.91 17.55 -6.19
C VAL A 254 -1.89 18.67 -6.42
N ASP A 255 -0.63 18.40 -6.06
CA ASP A 255 0.48 19.31 -6.36
C ASP A 255 1.62 18.54 -7.06
N PRO A 256 1.73 18.66 -8.40
CA PRO A 256 2.79 18.03 -9.18
C PRO A 256 4.22 18.43 -8.79
N SER A 257 4.42 19.59 -8.15
CA SER A 257 5.76 20.12 -7.87
C SER A 257 6.56 19.26 -6.87
N PHE A 258 5.87 18.46 -6.05
CA PHE A 258 6.52 17.54 -5.09
C PHE A 258 7.18 16.33 -5.74
N THR A 259 6.93 16.08 -7.03
CA THR A 259 7.62 15.01 -7.77
C THR A 259 7.95 15.50 -9.17
N PRO A 260 8.99 16.35 -9.31
CA PRO A 260 9.30 17.03 -10.58
C PRO A 260 9.47 16.08 -11.76
N LEU A 261 10.07 14.90 -11.53
CA LEU A 261 10.26 13.91 -12.58
C LEU A 261 8.92 13.34 -13.08
N LEU A 262 8.01 12.96 -12.18
CA LEU A 262 6.65 12.53 -12.54
C LEU A 262 5.89 13.65 -13.27
N ALA A 263 5.97 14.88 -12.76
CA ALA A 263 5.35 16.06 -13.35
C ALA A 263 5.87 16.38 -14.76
N SER A 264 7.07 15.92 -15.11
CA SER A 264 7.66 16.11 -16.43
C SER A 264 7.04 15.19 -17.49
N LEU A 265 6.48 14.04 -17.09
CA LEU A 265 6.03 12.99 -18.01
C LEU A 265 4.77 13.38 -18.80
N PRO A 266 4.72 13.12 -20.13
CA PRO A 266 3.58 13.50 -20.97
C PRO A 266 2.25 12.88 -20.52
N TRP A 267 2.26 11.61 -20.11
CA TRP A 267 1.04 10.91 -19.67
C TRP A 267 0.46 11.56 -18.41
N TYR A 268 1.33 11.93 -17.46
CA TYR A 268 0.94 12.52 -16.20
C TYR A 268 0.41 13.94 -16.40
N LYS A 269 1.05 14.75 -17.26
CA LYS A 269 0.52 16.07 -17.68
C LYS A 269 -0.87 15.98 -18.29
N LYS A 270 -1.08 15.00 -19.20
CA LYS A 270 -2.38 14.74 -19.83
C LYS A 270 -3.44 14.36 -18.79
N MET A 271 -3.09 13.48 -17.85
CA MET A 271 -3.95 13.06 -16.74
C MET A 271 -4.32 14.26 -15.85
N CYS A 272 -3.34 15.06 -15.39
CA CYS A 272 -3.59 16.26 -14.59
C CYS A 272 -4.52 17.25 -15.30
N LYS A 273 -4.30 17.50 -16.61
CA LYS A 273 -5.17 18.37 -17.41
C LYS A 273 -6.61 17.85 -17.47
N ARG A 274 -6.79 16.53 -17.63
CA ARG A 274 -8.12 15.91 -17.70
C ARG A 274 -8.90 16.06 -16.40
N HIS A 275 -8.22 16.00 -15.26
CA HIS A 275 -8.83 16.16 -13.94
C HIS A 275 -8.77 17.60 -13.40
N ASN A 276 -8.58 18.60 -14.28
CA ASN A 276 -8.53 20.02 -13.92
C ASN A 276 -7.54 20.36 -12.78
N VAL A 277 -6.44 19.61 -12.69
CA VAL A 277 -5.34 19.93 -11.76
C VAL A 277 -4.54 21.07 -12.36
N LEU A 278 -4.71 22.28 -11.81
CA LEU A 278 -3.90 23.44 -12.16
C LEU A 278 -2.54 23.33 -11.46
N PRO A 279 -1.41 23.41 -12.18
CA PRO A 279 -0.12 23.52 -11.52
C PRO A 279 -0.13 24.77 -10.63
N LYS A 280 0.06 24.62 -9.31
CA LYS A 280 0.53 25.75 -8.52
C LYS A 280 1.86 26.15 -9.15
N SER A 281 2.05 27.45 -9.40
CA SER A 281 3.22 27.97 -10.10
C SER A 281 4.48 27.30 -9.57
N ILE A 282 5.21 26.62 -10.45
CA ILE A 282 6.51 26.03 -10.11
C ILE A 282 7.36 27.21 -9.69
N LYS A 283 7.60 27.38 -8.39
CA LYS A 283 8.64 28.32 -7.95
C LYS A 283 9.93 27.82 -8.59
N PRO A 284 10.61 28.63 -9.43
CA PRO A 284 11.90 28.24 -9.94
C PRO A 284 12.80 27.90 -8.74
N PRO A 285 13.72 26.93 -8.89
CA PRO A 285 14.69 26.65 -7.83
C PRO A 285 15.33 27.98 -7.45
N GLN A 286 15.28 28.31 -6.15
CA GLN A 286 16.06 29.42 -5.64
C GLN A 286 17.51 29.14 -6.06
N SER A 287 18.06 30.04 -6.86
CA SER A 287 19.47 30.04 -7.19
C SER A 287 20.23 29.89 -5.88
N ALA A 288 21.12 28.89 -5.81
CA ALA A 288 22.10 28.84 -4.74
C ALA A 288 22.86 30.17 -4.78
N ASP A 289 22.66 30.99 -3.75
CA ASP A 289 23.55 32.12 -3.51
C ASP A 289 24.96 31.56 -3.30
N ILE A 290 25.87 32.17 -4.05
CA ILE A 290 27.31 31.86 -4.21
C ILE A 290 28.04 32.00 -2.87
#